data_AF-A0A2N5FC01-F1
#
_entry.id   AF-A0A2N5FC01-F1
#
_cell.length_a   1.000
_cell.length_b   1.000
_cell.length_c   1.000
_cell.angle_alpha   90.00
_cell.angle_beta   90.00
_cell.angle_gamma   90.00
#
_symmetry.space_group_name_H-M   'P 1'
#
loop_
_entity.id
_entity.type
_entity.pdbx_description
1 polymer ?
#
loop_
_entity_poly.entity_id
_entity_poly.type
_entity_poly.pdbx_seq_one_letter_code
_entity_poly.pdbx_strand_id
1 'polypeptide(L)'
;MKDPYECIIVGAGIAGLQAAIQLGRYNRKVLVIDSGSGRSTLCRSYHNILGWPDGVSGEFLRDLGKKQAERSGICFLNNQVISIRKDGSFFSVETAAGDIFSAARILLTTGLTDRIPDIPNLKPCLGISIYVCPDCDGYEVQKKKTLVLGSGMAGANMALTLTYWTRNLTYINHEKEKLPDDMKIKLQEKGIRYLEERIVSVLADDTSQFKGVQLTNGKEIYGERAFIAFGGNKVHSELASMLGAERLENKHVLVDPRTKETSAANVWAAGDLVAHSEQVTIAMGEGCQAAIWIHKSLL
;
A
#
# COMPACT_ATOMS: atom_id res chain seq x y z
N MET A 1 8.86 1.63 35.73
CA MET A 1 8.30 1.36 34.39
C MET A 1 7.63 2.64 33.93
N LYS A 2 7.88 3.11 32.70
CA LYS A 2 7.09 4.22 32.13
C LYS A 2 5.61 3.81 32.14
N ASP A 3 4.72 4.70 32.52
CA ASP A 3 3.27 4.44 32.50
C ASP A 3 2.85 3.90 31.12
N PRO A 4 1.99 2.87 31.06
CA PRO A 4 1.57 2.29 29.79
C PRO A 4 0.89 3.34 28.90
N TYR A 5 0.93 3.10 27.59
CA TYR A 5 0.13 3.84 26.62
C TYR A 5 -1.31 3.30 26.63
N GLU A 6 -2.28 4.15 26.30
CA GLU A 6 -3.64 3.67 26.09
C GLU A 6 -3.75 2.94 24.75
N CYS A 7 -3.01 3.38 23.74
CA CYS A 7 -2.91 2.71 22.44
C CYS A 7 -1.48 2.83 21.86
N ILE A 8 -1.01 1.76 21.23
CA ILE A 8 0.12 1.83 20.29
C ILE A 8 -0.40 1.62 18.88
N ILE A 9 -0.04 2.55 17.99
CA ILE A 9 -0.27 2.44 16.54
C ILE A 9 1.02 1.96 15.89
N VAL A 10 0.94 0.87 15.13
CA VAL A 10 2.07 0.33 14.38
C VAL A 10 1.91 0.73 12.91
N GLY A 11 2.79 1.60 12.44
CA GLY A 11 2.76 2.24 11.13
C GLY A 11 2.27 3.69 11.18
N ALA A 12 3.02 4.59 10.55
CA ALA A 12 2.63 5.98 10.28
C ALA A 12 2.42 6.19 8.77
N GLY A 13 1.78 5.21 8.13
CA GLY A 13 1.10 5.41 6.86
C GLY A 13 -0.17 6.25 7.06
N ILE A 14 -0.97 6.38 6.00
CA ILE A 14 -2.15 7.26 5.99
C ILE A 14 -3.20 6.86 7.03
N ALA A 15 -3.48 5.56 7.17
CA ALA A 15 -4.42 5.06 8.18
C ALA A 15 -3.94 5.35 9.61
N GLY A 16 -2.68 5.05 9.92
CA GLY A 16 -2.09 5.26 11.24
C GLY A 16 -2.03 6.74 11.62
N LEU A 17 -1.66 7.62 10.69
CA LEU A 17 -1.64 9.07 10.92
C LEU A 17 -3.04 9.63 11.15
N GLN A 18 -4.02 9.22 10.35
CA GLN A 18 -5.41 9.67 10.54
C GLN A 18 -5.97 9.20 11.90
N ALA A 19 -5.67 7.96 12.29
CA ALA A 19 -6.04 7.44 13.60
C ALA A 19 -5.35 8.21 14.74
N ALA A 20 -4.06 8.51 14.60
CA ALA A 20 -3.28 9.27 15.57
C ALA A 20 -3.85 10.67 15.78
N ILE A 21 -4.20 11.39 14.70
CA ILE A 21 -4.87 12.69 14.78
C ILE A 21 -6.17 12.58 15.58
N GLN A 22 -7.00 11.58 15.27
CA GLN A 22 -8.29 11.42 15.95
C GLN A 22 -8.13 11.06 17.44
N LEU A 23 -7.21 10.16 17.78
CA LEU A 23 -6.95 9.79 19.18
C LEU A 23 -6.32 10.94 19.98
N GLY A 24 -5.44 11.74 19.36
CA GLY A 24 -4.87 12.93 19.99
C GLY A 24 -5.93 13.96 20.32
N ARG A 25 -6.93 14.13 19.44
CA ARG A 25 -8.09 15.00 19.71
C ARG A 25 -8.99 14.50 20.85
N TYR A 26 -8.92 13.21 21.19
CA TYR A 26 -9.54 12.65 22.39
C TYR A 26 -8.64 12.76 23.63
N ASN A 27 -7.50 13.44 23.55
CA ASN A 27 -6.47 13.54 24.59
C ASN A 27 -5.99 12.18 25.10
N ARG A 28 -5.93 11.17 24.22
CA ARG A 28 -5.46 9.83 24.57
C ARG A 28 -3.94 9.75 24.51
N LYS A 29 -3.34 9.01 25.43
CA LYS A 29 -1.90 8.76 25.49
C LYS A 29 -1.51 7.68 24.49
N VAL A 30 -1.01 8.10 23.34
CA VAL A 30 -0.72 7.22 22.19
C VAL A 30 0.73 7.31 21.76
N LEU A 31 1.31 6.16 21.38
CA LEU A 31 2.60 6.07 20.71
C LEU A 31 2.41 5.50 19.30
N VAL A 32 2.94 6.19 18.31
CA VAL A 32 3.04 5.70 16.94
C VAL A 32 4.46 5.21 16.70
N ILE A 33 4.61 3.96 16.28
CA ILE A 33 5.91 3.36 15.92
C ILE A 33 5.91 3.10 14.42
N ASP A 34 6.84 3.73 13.70
CA ASP A 34 6.91 3.67 12.23
C ASP A 34 8.35 3.45 11.75
N SER A 35 8.52 2.60 10.74
CA SER A 35 9.84 2.31 10.15
C SER A 35 10.26 3.30 9.06
N GLY A 36 9.44 4.32 8.77
CA GLY A 36 9.72 5.33 7.74
C GLY A 36 9.53 4.86 6.30
N SER A 37 9.08 3.62 6.09
CA SER A 37 8.94 2.97 4.77
C SER A 37 7.51 2.52 4.50
N GLY A 38 7.07 2.51 3.23
CA GLY A 38 5.81 1.86 2.86
C GLY A 38 5.29 2.34 1.51
N ARG A 39 4.13 1.82 1.09
CA ARG A 39 3.52 2.13 -0.20
C ARG A 39 3.29 3.62 -0.42
N SER A 40 2.83 4.33 0.62
CA SER A 40 2.58 5.77 0.58
C SER A 40 3.84 6.62 0.42
N THR A 41 5.05 6.07 0.64
CA THR A 41 6.31 6.79 0.37
C THR A 41 6.71 6.75 -1.11
N LEU A 42 6.08 5.87 -1.91
CA LEU A 42 6.34 5.71 -3.34
C LEU A 42 5.38 6.53 -4.21
N CYS A 43 4.21 6.88 -3.69
CA CYS A 43 3.22 7.65 -4.43
C CYS A 43 3.65 9.12 -4.59
N ARG A 44 3.85 9.54 -5.85
CA ARG A 44 4.24 10.92 -6.17
C ARG A 44 3.07 11.87 -6.27
N SER A 45 1.88 11.39 -6.61
CA SER A 45 0.67 12.20 -6.67
C SER A 45 -0.58 11.33 -6.57
N TYR A 46 -1.43 11.63 -5.60
CA TYR A 46 -2.81 11.15 -5.54
C TYR A 46 -3.72 12.18 -6.20
N HIS A 47 -4.39 11.80 -7.28
CA HIS A 47 -5.29 12.69 -8.03
C HIS A 47 -6.78 12.56 -7.64
N ASN A 48 -7.10 11.68 -6.70
CA ASN A 48 -8.48 11.33 -6.32
C ASN A 48 -8.82 11.69 -4.86
N ILE A 49 -8.17 12.72 -4.30
CA ILE A 49 -8.42 13.19 -2.93
C ILE A 49 -9.16 14.53 -2.94
N LEU A 50 -10.26 14.60 -2.20
CA LEU A 50 -11.00 15.84 -1.99
C LEU A 50 -10.09 16.93 -1.38
N GLY A 51 -10.08 18.11 -2.00
CA GLY A 51 -9.28 19.26 -1.57
C GLY A 51 -7.91 19.39 -2.21
N TRP A 52 -7.51 18.42 -3.06
CA TRP A 52 -6.23 18.43 -3.79
C TRP A 52 -6.47 18.41 -5.31
N PRO A 53 -6.93 19.52 -5.92
CA PRO A 53 -7.30 19.55 -7.34
C PRO A 53 -6.13 19.24 -8.29
N ASP A 54 -4.90 19.60 -7.89
CA ASP A 54 -3.67 19.33 -8.65
C ASP A 54 -2.95 18.05 -8.19
N GLY A 55 -3.60 17.28 -7.31
CA GLY A 55 -3.02 16.12 -6.64
C GLY A 55 -2.08 16.45 -5.48
N VAL A 56 -1.64 15.41 -4.77
CA VAL A 56 -0.77 15.54 -3.60
C VAL A 56 0.08 14.29 -3.40
N SER A 57 1.37 14.46 -3.08
CA SER A 57 2.26 13.31 -2.84
C SER A 57 1.96 12.63 -1.51
N GLY A 58 2.23 11.33 -1.42
CA GLY A 58 2.07 10.61 -0.17
C GLY A 58 3.07 11.04 0.90
N GLU A 59 4.28 11.43 0.50
CA GLU A 59 5.27 12.03 1.40
C GLU A 59 4.75 13.31 2.04
N PHE A 60 4.17 14.22 1.24
CA PHE A 60 3.63 15.48 1.73
C PHE A 60 2.46 15.27 2.69
N LEU A 61 1.52 14.37 2.36
CA LEU A 61 0.41 14.01 3.25
C LEU A 61 0.91 13.42 4.58
N ARG A 62 1.92 12.55 4.53
CA ARG A 62 2.49 11.94 5.73
C ARG A 62 3.14 12.98 6.64
N ASP A 63 3.93 13.88 6.07
CA ASP A 63 4.60 14.94 6.82
C ASP A 63 3.61 15.90 7.48
N LEU A 64 2.58 16.33 6.75
CA LEU A 64 1.53 17.18 7.32
C LEU A 64 0.72 16.44 8.39
N GLY A 65 0.33 15.19 8.12
CA GLY A 65 -0.42 14.37 9.08
C GLY A 65 0.35 14.15 10.38
N LYS A 66 1.66 13.89 10.28
CA LYS A 66 2.55 13.77 11.45
C LYS A 66 2.58 15.07 12.25
N LYS A 67 2.84 16.21 11.60
CA LYS A 67 2.85 17.54 12.26
C LYS A 67 1.51 17.84 12.94
N GLN A 68 0.39 17.43 12.33
CA GLN A 68 -0.94 17.61 12.90
C GLN A 68 -1.18 16.73 14.13
N ALA A 69 -0.75 15.47 14.08
CA ALA A 69 -0.84 14.54 15.21
C ALA A 69 0.03 15.01 16.40
N GLU A 70 1.27 15.44 16.14
CA GLU A 70 2.20 15.97 17.16
C GLU A 70 1.60 17.17 17.91
N ARG A 71 0.92 18.08 17.20
CA ARG A 71 0.21 19.22 17.82
C ARG A 71 -0.90 18.80 18.79
N SER A 72 -1.39 17.57 18.68
CA SER A 72 -2.41 17.00 19.56
C SER A 72 -1.80 16.10 20.65
N GLY A 73 -0.48 16.18 20.89
CA GLY A 73 0.22 15.46 21.95
C GLY A 73 0.61 14.02 21.62
N ILE A 74 0.54 13.61 20.35
CA ILE A 74 0.93 12.26 19.92
C ILE A 74 2.46 12.12 19.91
N CYS A 75 2.94 11.01 20.48
CA CYS A 75 4.35 10.63 20.43
C CYS A 75 4.66 9.74 19.22
N PHE A 76 5.80 9.98 18.58
CA PHE A 76 6.30 9.17 17.48
C PHE A 76 7.65 8.54 17.82
N LEU A 77 7.86 7.30 17.40
CA LEU A 77 9.13 6.60 17.43
C LEU A 77 9.47 6.07 16.03
N ASN A 78 10.62 6.47 15.51
CA ASN A 78 11.15 5.91 14.27
C ASN A 78 11.87 4.59 14.57
N ASN A 79 11.16 3.48 14.43
CA ASN A 79 11.68 2.14 14.66
C ASN A 79 10.75 1.11 14.02
N GLN A 80 11.23 -0.13 13.87
CA GLN A 80 10.41 -1.24 13.40
C GLN A 80 9.90 -2.04 14.60
N VAL A 81 8.60 -2.32 14.64
CA VAL A 81 8.03 -3.31 15.57
C VAL A 81 8.30 -4.71 15.01
N ILE A 82 8.92 -5.56 15.82
CA ILE A 82 9.27 -6.93 15.44
C ILE A 82 8.44 -8.00 16.16
N SER A 83 7.86 -7.65 17.31
CA SER A 83 7.03 -8.58 18.08
C SER A 83 5.97 -7.83 18.88
N ILE A 84 4.80 -8.45 18.99
CA ILE A 84 3.75 -8.05 19.92
C ILE A 84 3.20 -9.30 20.59
N ARG A 85 3.08 -9.27 21.92
CA ARG A 85 2.43 -10.32 22.70
C ARG A 85 1.44 -9.72 23.70
N LYS A 86 0.38 -10.46 23.99
CA LYS A 86 -0.54 -10.12 25.08
C LYS A 86 0.12 -10.46 26.42
N ASP A 87 0.05 -9.54 27.37
CA ASP A 87 0.60 -9.65 28.72
C ASP A 87 -0.44 -9.16 29.73
N GLY A 88 -1.27 -10.09 30.21
CA GLY A 88 -2.43 -9.79 31.06
C GLY A 88 -3.45 -8.89 30.35
N SER A 89 -3.70 -7.72 30.93
CA SER A 89 -4.62 -6.69 30.39
C SER A 89 -3.95 -5.75 29.37
N PHE A 90 -2.65 -5.88 29.16
CA PHE A 90 -1.86 -5.04 28.25
C PHE A 90 -1.22 -5.88 27.14
N PHE A 91 -0.55 -5.19 26.23
CA PHE A 91 0.30 -5.76 25.20
C PHE A 91 1.73 -5.28 25.40
N SER A 92 2.70 -6.18 25.24
CA SER A 92 4.11 -5.85 25.16
C SER A 92 4.51 -5.76 23.69
N VAL A 93 5.02 -4.59 23.28
CA VAL A 93 5.45 -4.26 21.92
C VAL A 93 6.96 -4.10 21.91
N GLU A 94 7.65 -4.95 21.15
CA GLU A 94 9.11 -4.95 21.04
C GLU A 94 9.55 -4.40 19.69
N THR A 95 10.54 -3.51 19.74
CA THR A 95 11.14 -2.90 18.54
C THR A 95 12.46 -3.57 18.16
N ALA A 96 12.89 -3.38 16.91
CA ALA A 96 14.17 -3.89 16.41
C ALA A 96 15.39 -3.34 17.17
N ALA A 97 15.27 -2.19 17.83
CA ALA A 97 16.33 -1.64 18.69
C ALA A 97 16.35 -2.24 20.11
N GLY A 98 15.43 -3.15 20.44
CA GLY A 98 15.31 -3.76 21.77
C GLY A 98 14.48 -2.97 22.77
N ASP A 99 13.89 -1.82 22.37
CA ASP A 99 12.95 -1.10 23.24
C ASP A 99 11.64 -1.90 23.38
N ILE A 100 11.11 -1.92 24.60
CA ILE A 100 9.83 -2.56 24.94
C ILE A 100 8.85 -1.51 25.48
N PHE A 101 7.67 -1.46 24.87
CA PHE A 101 6.57 -0.59 25.27
C PHE A 101 5.36 -1.42 25.70
N SER A 102 4.50 -0.82 26.54
CA SER A 102 3.26 -1.44 26.99
C SER A 102 2.05 -0.59 26.59
N ALA A 103 0.99 -1.23 26.11
CA ALA A 103 -0.26 -0.55 25.76
C ALA A 103 -1.52 -1.36 26.04
N ALA A 104 -2.64 -0.69 26.30
CA ALA A 104 -3.93 -1.36 26.52
C ALA A 104 -4.62 -1.78 25.20
N ARG A 105 -4.35 -1.07 24.11
CA ARG A 105 -4.93 -1.28 22.78
C ARG A 105 -3.83 -1.26 21.71
N ILE A 106 -4.04 -2.00 20.63
CA ILE A 106 -3.13 -2.01 19.47
C ILE A 106 -3.92 -1.66 18.21
N LEU A 107 -3.36 -0.78 17.37
CA LEU A 107 -3.82 -0.54 16.01
C LEU A 107 -2.72 -0.90 15.02
N LEU A 108 -2.96 -1.89 14.17
CA LEU A 108 -2.06 -2.31 13.12
C LEU A 108 -2.40 -1.61 11.80
N THR A 109 -1.44 -0.83 11.29
CA THR A 109 -1.55 -0.10 10.02
C THR A 109 -0.29 -0.28 9.18
N THR A 110 0.27 -1.50 9.23
CA THR A 110 1.53 -1.89 8.57
C THR A 110 1.40 -2.03 7.06
N GLY A 111 0.18 -2.05 6.53
CA GLY A 111 -0.11 -2.03 5.10
C GLY A 111 0.46 -3.24 4.34
N LEU A 112 0.80 -3.00 3.08
CA LEU A 112 1.45 -3.97 2.20
C LEU A 112 2.57 -3.34 1.38
N THR A 113 3.30 -4.17 0.64
CA THR A 113 4.30 -3.74 -0.34
C THR A 113 4.07 -4.43 -1.67
N ASP A 114 3.98 -3.63 -2.72
CA ASP A 114 3.93 -4.09 -4.10
C ASP A 114 5.24 -4.76 -4.51
N ARG A 115 5.16 -5.87 -5.27
CA ARG A 115 6.35 -6.49 -5.84
C ARG A 115 6.89 -5.65 -6.99
N ILE A 116 7.99 -4.94 -6.72
CA ILE A 116 8.70 -4.13 -7.71
C ILE A 116 9.95 -4.89 -8.15
N PRO A 117 10.04 -5.35 -9.42
CA PRO A 117 11.22 -6.06 -9.90
C PRO A 117 12.41 -5.12 -10.02
N ASP A 118 13.62 -5.69 -9.91
CA ASP A 118 14.86 -4.95 -10.10
C ASP A 118 15.17 -4.79 -11.59
N ILE A 119 14.41 -3.90 -12.23
CA ILE A 119 14.61 -3.49 -13.63
C ILE A 119 15.25 -2.11 -13.62
N PRO A 120 16.43 -1.93 -14.25
CA PRO A 120 17.07 -0.63 -14.38
C PRO A 120 16.12 0.46 -14.86
N ASN A 121 16.21 1.64 -14.25
CA ASN A 121 15.38 2.83 -14.49
C ASN A 121 13.88 2.69 -14.19
N LEU A 122 13.40 1.56 -13.65
CA LEU A 122 11.98 1.40 -13.32
C LEU A 122 11.57 2.23 -12.11
N LYS A 123 12.31 2.11 -10.99
CA LYS A 123 11.97 2.76 -9.72
C LYS A 123 11.85 4.29 -9.82
N PRO A 124 12.75 5.02 -10.52
CA PRO A 124 12.61 6.46 -10.69
C PRO A 124 11.31 6.90 -11.36
N CYS A 125 10.74 6.09 -12.26
CA CYS A 125 9.51 6.41 -12.99
C CYS A 125 8.22 6.05 -12.23
N LEU A 126 8.34 5.30 -11.11
CA LEU A 126 7.19 4.87 -10.31
C LEU A 126 6.45 6.06 -9.68
N GLY A 127 5.13 6.05 -9.80
CA GLY A 127 4.25 7.12 -9.36
C GLY A 127 4.27 8.37 -10.24
N ILE A 128 5.12 8.43 -11.26
CA ILE A 128 5.18 9.55 -12.23
C ILE A 128 4.46 9.14 -13.53
N SER A 129 4.90 8.04 -14.12
CA SER A 129 4.38 7.50 -15.39
C SER A 129 4.38 5.99 -15.48
N ILE A 130 4.92 5.32 -14.45
CA ILE A 130 4.71 3.89 -14.19
C ILE A 130 3.90 3.75 -12.90
N TYR A 131 2.81 3.00 -12.96
CA TYR A 131 1.83 2.90 -11.88
C TYR A 131 1.63 1.46 -11.39
N VAL A 132 0.92 1.30 -10.28
CA VAL A 132 0.66 -0.01 -9.65
C VAL A 132 -0.84 -0.35 -9.58
N CYS A 133 -1.69 0.67 -9.47
CA CYS A 133 -3.10 0.49 -9.15
C CYS A 133 -3.99 1.16 -10.21
N PRO A 134 -4.84 0.40 -10.93
CA PRO A 134 -5.70 0.96 -11.97
C PRO A 134 -6.78 1.88 -11.40
N ASP A 135 -7.22 1.66 -10.16
CA ASP A 135 -8.19 2.55 -9.50
C ASP A 135 -7.58 3.91 -9.11
N CYS A 136 -6.26 3.96 -8.89
CA CYS A 136 -5.53 5.20 -8.65
C CYS A 136 -5.23 5.93 -9.96
N ASP A 137 -4.60 5.23 -10.91
CA ASP A 137 -3.90 5.85 -12.03
C ASP A 137 -4.48 5.48 -13.42
N GLY A 138 -5.65 4.84 -13.45
CA GLY A 138 -6.32 4.46 -14.69
C GLY A 138 -6.74 5.68 -15.52
N TYR A 139 -7.09 6.78 -14.86
CA TYR A 139 -7.46 8.03 -15.52
C TYR A 139 -6.30 8.61 -16.34
N GLU A 140 -5.08 8.52 -15.82
CA GLU A 140 -3.83 9.08 -16.34
C GLU A 140 -3.39 8.40 -17.65
N VAL A 141 -3.91 7.21 -17.94
CA VAL A 141 -3.60 6.45 -19.16
C VAL A 141 -4.66 6.57 -20.26
N GLN A 142 -5.69 7.40 -20.07
CA GLN A 142 -6.74 7.59 -21.07
C GLN A 142 -6.16 8.00 -22.43
N LYS A 143 -6.48 7.21 -23.47
CA LYS A 143 -6.01 7.42 -24.85
C LYS A 143 -4.48 7.41 -25.01
N LYS A 144 -3.73 6.92 -24.00
CA LYS A 144 -2.27 6.81 -24.02
C LYS A 144 -1.83 5.42 -24.45
N LYS A 145 -0.70 5.35 -25.17
CA LYS A 145 -0.01 4.09 -25.43
C LYS A 145 0.57 3.56 -24.13
N THR A 146 0.03 2.45 -23.64
CA THR A 146 0.29 1.99 -22.28
C THR A 146 0.86 0.57 -22.28
N LEU A 147 1.93 0.37 -21.50
CA LEU A 147 2.59 -0.93 -21.35
C LEU A 147 2.23 -1.54 -20.01
N VAL A 148 1.88 -2.82 -19.98
CA VAL A 148 1.83 -3.59 -18.74
C VAL A 148 3.13 -4.39 -18.66
N LEU A 149 3.97 -4.06 -17.69
CA LEU A 149 5.18 -4.79 -17.34
C LEU A 149 4.79 -5.77 -16.23
N GLY A 150 4.67 -7.05 -16.53
CA GLY A 150 4.09 -7.98 -15.55
C GLY A 150 4.52 -9.42 -15.70
N SER A 151 3.89 -10.28 -14.91
CA SER A 151 4.06 -11.73 -14.97
C SER A 151 2.71 -12.44 -15.03
N GLY A 152 2.64 -13.47 -15.88
CA GLY A 152 1.56 -14.44 -15.92
C GLY A 152 0.17 -13.82 -15.84
N MET A 153 -0.67 -14.41 -14.98
CA MET A 153 -2.07 -13.99 -14.79
C MET A 153 -2.19 -12.59 -14.20
N ALA A 154 -1.27 -12.15 -13.35
CA ALA A 154 -1.31 -10.82 -12.75
C ALA A 154 -1.20 -9.73 -13.83
N GLY A 155 -0.23 -9.87 -14.74
CA GLY A 155 -0.06 -8.95 -15.87
C GLY A 155 -1.20 -9.02 -16.88
N ALA A 156 -1.71 -10.23 -17.18
CA ALA A 156 -2.83 -10.39 -18.09
C ALA A 156 -4.12 -9.73 -17.56
N ASN A 157 -4.44 -9.96 -16.29
CA ASN A 157 -5.61 -9.35 -15.64
C ASN A 157 -5.48 -7.82 -15.58
N MET A 158 -4.30 -7.29 -15.24
CA MET A 158 -4.07 -5.84 -15.27
C MET A 158 -4.30 -5.26 -16.67
N ALA A 159 -3.77 -5.90 -17.71
CA ALA A 159 -3.96 -5.44 -19.09
C ALA A 159 -5.45 -5.45 -19.49
N LEU A 160 -6.20 -6.47 -19.10
CA LEU A 160 -7.64 -6.52 -19.33
C LEU A 160 -8.40 -5.42 -18.58
N THR A 161 -8.07 -5.18 -17.31
CA THR A 161 -8.67 -4.11 -16.50
C THR A 161 -8.47 -2.74 -17.14
N LEU A 162 -7.27 -2.45 -17.62
CA LEU A 162 -6.93 -1.16 -18.22
C LEU A 162 -7.67 -0.88 -19.54
N THR A 163 -8.30 -1.89 -20.16
CA THR A 163 -9.11 -1.70 -21.37
C THR A 163 -10.30 -0.77 -21.17
N TYR A 164 -10.68 -0.49 -19.92
CA TYR A 164 -11.67 0.51 -19.57
C TYR A 164 -11.21 1.93 -19.97
N TRP A 165 -9.94 2.28 -19.76
CA TRP A 165 -9.41 3.62 -20.03
C TRP A 165 -8.68 3.75 -21.37
N THR A 166 -8.03 2.69 -21.86
CA THR A 166 -7.29 2.73 -23.13
C THR A 166 -7.30 1.39 -23.85
N ARG A 167 -7.37 1.42 -25.18
CA ARG A 167 -7.24 0.23 -26.05
C ARG A 167 -5.83 0.07 -26.61
N ASN A 168 -4.95 1.05 -26.43
CA ASN A 168 -3.59 1.02 -26.94
C ASN A 168 -2.64 0.35 -25.93
N LEU A 169 -2.84 -0.95 -25.72
CA LEU A 169 -2.19 -1.72 -24.68
C LEU A 169 -1.21 -2.75 -25.24
N THR A 170 -0.03 -2.83 -24.62
CA THR A 170 0.91 -3.95 -24.81
C THR A 170 1.20 -4.57 -23.47
N TYR A 171 0.90 -5.87 -23.33
CA TYR A 171 1.33 -6.65 -22.16
C TYR A 171 2.64 -7.36 -22.47
N ILE A 172 3.66 -7.09 -21.65
CA ILE A 172 4.98 -7.73 -21.67
C ILE A 172 5.07 -8.66 -20.46
N ASN A 173 4.98 -9.97 -20.70
CA ASN A 173 5.15 -11.02 -19.72
C ASN A 173 6.65 -11.26 -19.46
N HIS A 174 7.20 -10.45 -18.56
CA HIS A 174 8.63 -10.35 -18.25
C HIS A 174 9.22 -11.68 -17.76
N GLU A 175 8.48 -12.41 -16.93
CA GLU A 175 8.95 -13.66 -16.31
C GLU A 175 8.64 -14.89 -17.16
N LYS A 176 7.95 -14.70 -18.30
CA LYS A 176 7.53 -15.76 -19.21
C LYS A 176 6.71 -16.84 -18.49
N GLU A 177 5.97 -16.44 -17.45
CA GLU A 177 5.10 -17.34 -16.71
C GLU A 177 3.96 -17.78 -17.63
N LYS A 178 3.70 -19.10 -17.67
CA LYS A 178 2.76 -19.69 -18.62
C LYS A 178 1.35 -19.13 -18.40
N LEU A 179 0.78 -18.56 -19.46
CA LEU A 179 -0.63 -18.22 -19.51
C LEU A 179 -1.48 -19.39 -20.03
N PRO A 180 -2.66 -19.64 -19.43
CA PRO A 180 -3.71 -20.46 -20.04
C PRO A 180 -4.09 -19.95 -21.44
N ASP A 181 -4.46 -20.86 -22.34
CA ASP A 181 -4.78 -20.51 -23.72
C ASP A 181 -6.04 -19.64 -23.83
N ASP A 182 -7.04 -19.87 -22.96
CA ASP A 182 -8.24 -19.03 -22.89
C ASP A 182 -7.90 -17.58 -22.50
N MET A 183 -6.87 -17.38 -21.67
CA MET A 183 -6.39 -16.05 -21.30
C MET A 183 -5.72 -15.35 -22.48
N LYS A 184 -4.93 -16.09 -23.28
CA LYS A 184 -4.32 -15.54 -24.50
C LYS A 184 -5.37 -15.13 -25.53
N ILE A 185 -6.41 -15.95 -25.70
CA ILE A 185 -7.56 -15.62 -26.57
C ILE A 185 -8.24 -14.34 -26.09
N LYS A 186 -8.55 -14.22 -24.79
CA LYS A 186 -9.15 -13.00 -24.21
C LYS A 186 -8.31 -11.75 -24.47
N LEU A 187 -6.98 -11.83 -24.31
CA LEU A 187 -6.08 -10.71 -24.63
C LEU A 187 -6.17 -10.33 -26.11
N GLN A 188 -6.16 -11.31 -27.01
CA GLN A 188 -6.27 -11.10 -28.45
C GLN A 188 -7.62 -10.48 -28.84
N GLU A 189 -8.73 -10.97 -28.31
CA GLU A 189 -10.09 -10.43 -28.54
C GLU A 189 -10.22 -8.97 -28.10
N LYS A 190 -9.48 -8.56 -27.06
CA LYS A 190 -9.42 -7.17 -26.61
C LYS A 190 -8.41 -6.31 -27.38
N GLY A 191 -7.72 -6.88 -28.37
CA GLY A 191 -6.70 -6.20 -29.16
C GLY A 191 -5.42 -5.89 -28.39
N ILE A 192 -5.18 -6.56 -27.26
CA ILE A 192 -3.98 -6.35 -26.44
C ILE A 192 -2.82 -7.08 -27.10
N ARG A 193 -1.75 -6.34 -27.42
CA ARG A 193 -0.51 -6.94 -27.92
C ARG A 193 0.17 -7.70 -26.78
N TYR A 194 0.29 -9.02 -26.89
CA TYR A 194 1.00 -9.86 -25.94
C TYR A 194 2.44 -10.13 -26.40
N LEU A 195 3.41 -9.92 -25.51
CA LEU A 195 4.82 -10.21 -25.72
C LEU A 195 5.35 -11.06 -24.56
N GLU A 196 5.89 -12.23 -24.88
CA GLU A 196 6.53 -13.11 -23.90
C GLU A 196 8.06 -12.93 -23.97
N GLU A 197 8.54 -11.85 -23.37
CA GLU A 197 9.96 -11.47 -23.43
C GLU A 197 10.42 -10.78 -22.16
N ARG A 198 11.69 -10.99 -21.80
CA ARG A 198 12.29 -10.33 -20.63
C ARG A 198 12.64 -8.88 -20.95
N ILE A 199 12.36 -8.01 -20.00
CA ILE A 199 12.73 -6.58 -20.03
C ILE A 199 14.14 -6.44 -19.46
N VAL A 200 15.02 -5.77 -20.19
CA VAL A 200 16.40 -5.46 -19.79
C VAL A 200 16.45 -4.16 -19.00
N SER A 201 15.74 -3.14 -19.46
CA SER A 201 15.73 -1.81 -18.85
C SER A 201 14.48 -1.03 -19.25
N VAL A 202 14.13 -0.05 -18.41
CA VAL A 202 13.17 1.00 -18.77
C VAL A 202 13.88 2.11 -19.53
N LEU A 203 13.26 2.56 -20.61
CA LEU A 203 13.63 3.77 -21.34
C LEU A 203 12.88 4.94 -20.68
N ALA A 204 13.62 5.94 -20.20
CA ALA A 204 13.08 7.14 -19.58
C ALA A 204 13.83 8.38 -20.07
N ASP A 205 13.19 9.55 -20.02
CA ASP A 205 13.88 10.83 -20.20
C ASP A 205 14.55 11.32 -18.90
N ASP A 206 15.26 12.44 -18.99
CA ASP A 206 15.99 13.06 -17.88
C ASP A 206 15.08 13.48 -16.70
N THR A 207 13.77 13.50 -16.91
CA THR A 207 12.76 13.81 -15.88
C THR A 207 12.11 12.56 -15.29
N SER A 208 12.66 11.38 -15.56
CA SER A 208 12.10 10.07 -15.15
C SER A 208 10.69 9.81 -15.73
N GLN A 209 10.38 10.36 -16.90
CA GLN A 209 9.16 10.00 -17.63
C GLN A 209 9.41 8.78 -18.50
N PHE A 210 8.56 7.77 -18.36
CA PHE A 210 8.57 6.54 -19.12
C PHE A 210 8.41 6.80 -20.63
N LYS A 211 9.28 6.19 -21.44
CA LYS A 211 9.22 6.21 -22.91
C LYS A 211 9.11 4.82 -23.53
N GLY A 212 9.32 3.76 -22.76
CA GLY A 212 9.29 2.39 -23.26
C GLY A 212 10.20 1.45 -22.47
N VAL A 213 10.46 0.29 -23.07
CA VAL A 213 11.38 -0.72 -22.51
C VAL A 213 12.28 -1.30 -23.59
N GLN A 214 13.49 -1.70 -23.19
CA GLN A 214 14.37 -2.54 -24.00
C GLN A 214 14.16 -4.01 -23.63
N LEU A 215 14.02 -4.87 -24.62
CA LEU A 215 13.85 -6.31 -24.44
C LEU A 215 15.17 -7.08 -24.64
N THR A 216 15.26 -8.29 -24.11
CA THR A 216 16.45 -9.16 -24.24
C THR A 216 16.77 -9.57 -25.68
N ASN A 217 15.80 -9.50 -26.59
CA ASN A 217 16.02 -9.74 -28.02
C ASN A 217 16.49 -8.49 -28.79
N GLY A 218 16.84 -7.41 -28.08
CA GLY A 218 17.34 -6.15 -28.65
C GLY A 218 16.24 -5.21 -29.16
N LYS A 219 14.97 -5.62 -29.17
CA LYS A 219 13.86 -4.75 -29.59
C LYS A 219 13.50 -3.74 -28.50
N GLU A 220 13.10 -2.55 -28.92
CA GLU A 220 12.51 -1.53 -28.06
C GLU A 220 11.00 -1.47 -28.28
N ILE A 221 10.26 -1.37 -27.17
CA ILE A 221 8.80 -1.19 -27.18
C ILE A 221 8.50 0.16 -26.54
N TYR A 222 8.17 1.15 -27.37
CA TYR A 222 7.85 2.49 -26.90
C TYR A 222 6.44 2.58 -26.32
N GLY A 223 6.26 3.44 -25.31
CA GLY A 223 4.99 3.77 -24.69
C GLY A 223 5.04 5.09 -23.95
N GLU A 224 3.87 5.65 -23.63
CA GLU A 224 3.74 6.90 -22.88
C GLU A 224 3.55 6.67 -21.38
N ARG A 225 2.98 5.52 -21.01
CA ARG A 225 2.68 5.12 -19.62
C ARG A 225 2.92 3.64 -19.44
N ALA A 226 3.10 3.22 -18.19
CA ALA A 226 3.11 1.81 -17.86
C ALA A 226 2.45 1.47 -16.53
N PHE A 227 2.11 0.19 -16.36
CA PHE A 227 1.74 -0.40 -15.08
C PHE A 227 2.68 -1.58 -14.78
N ILE A 228 3.04 -1.75 -13.51
CA ILE A 228 3.65 -3.00 -13.05
C ILE A 228 2.60 -3.94 -12.47
N ALA A 229 2.67 -5.23 -12.83
CA ALA A 229 1.72 -6.24 -12.38
C ALA A 229 2.39 -7.61 -12.28
N PHE A 230 3.16 -7.81 -11.22
CA PHE A 230 4.00 -9.00 -11.02
C PHE A 230 3.44 -10.02 -10.02
N GLY A 231 2.30 -9.72 -9.39
CA GLY A 231 1.77 -10.53 -8.28
C GLY A 231 2.74 -10.59 -7.10
N GLY A 232 2.49 -11.48 -6.14
CA GLY A 232 3.42 -11.70 -5.01
C GLY A 232 3.61 -10.48 -4.09
N ASN A 233 2.61 -9.58 -4.03
CA ASN A 233 2.60 -8.48 -3.08
C ASN A 233 2.66 -9.02 -1.64
N LYS A 234 3.39 -8.33 -0.76
CA LYS A 234 3.56 -8.74 0.63
C LYS A 234 2.65 -7.93 1.53
N VAL A 235 1.64 -8.56 2.11
CA VAL A 235 0.81 -7.99 3.18
C VAL A 235 1.53 -8.17 4.52
N HIS A 236 1.78 -7.09 5.25
CA HIS A 236 2.60 -7.10 6.48
C HIS A 236 1.77 -7.47 7.72
N SER A 237 1.16 -8.65 7.70
CA SER A 237 0.24 -9.14 8.73
C SER A 237 0.86 -10.08 9.77
N GLU A 238 2.19 -10.16 9.83
CA GLU A 238 2.92 -11.02 10.76
C GLU A 238 2.59 -10.68 12.22
N LEU A 239 2.52 -9.38 12.58
CA LEU A 239 2.17 -8.93 13.92
C LEU A 239 0.72 -9.29 14.30
N ALA A 240 -0.20 -9.23 13.35
CA ALA A 240 -1.59 -9.66 13.55
C ALA A 240 -1.64 -11.18 13.84
N SER A 241 -0.84 -11.96 13.11
CA SER A 241 -0.73 -13.40 13.34
C SER A 241 -0.17 -13.75 14.71
N MET A 242 0.83 -12.99 15.21
CA MET A 242 1.40 -13.18 16.56
C MET A 242 0.35 -12.95 17.66
N LEU A 243 -0.60 -12.05 17.41
CA LEU A 243 -1.71 -11.73 18.31
C LEU A 243 -2.90 -12.69 18.17
N GLY A 244 -2.83 -13.68 17.26
CA GLY A 244 -3.90 -14.63 17.01
C GLY A 244 -5.07 -14.06 16.19
N ALA A 245 -4.89 -12.92 15.52
CA ALA A 245 -5.92 -12.35 14.65
C ALA A 245 -6.11 -13.20 13.39
N GLU A 246 -7.36 -13.38 12.99
CA GLU A 246 -7.75 -14.10 11.78
C GLU A 246 -7.25 -13.37 10.52
N ARG A 247 -6.78 -14.17 9.57
CA ARG A 247 -6.30 -13.68 8.27
C ARG A 247 -6.92 -14.48 7.15
N LEU A 248 -7.21 -13.80 6.06
CA LEU A 248 -7.64 -14.42 4.81
C LEU A 248 -6.49 -15.21 4.17
N GLU A 249 -6.82 -15.99 3.14
CA GLU A 249 -5.83 -16.78 2.39
C GLU A 249 -4.71 -15.89 1.80
N ASN A 250 -5.10 -14.72 1.28
CA ASN A 250 -4.20 -13.69 0.76
C ASN A 250 -3.47 -12.86 1.85
N LYS A 251 -3.54 -13.31 3.11
CA LYS A 251 -2.86 -12.76 4.29
C LYS A 251 -3.34 -11.40 4.79
N HIS A 252 -4.36 -10.80 4.19
CA HIS A 252 -5.02 -9.63 4.79
C HIS A 252 -5.71 -10.00 6.10
N VAL A 253 -5.76 -9.03 7.01
CA VAL A 253 -6.39 -9.20 8.33
C VAL A 253 -7.90 -9.03 8.20
N LEU A 254 -8.66 -9.95 8.79
CA LEU A 254 -10.11 -9.83 8.86
C LEU A 254 -10.49 -8.91 10.02
N VAL A 255 -11.41 -7.97 9.76
CA VAL A 255 -11.89 -7.00 10.75
C VAL A 255 -13.40 -6.87 10.70
N ASP A 256 -13.99 -6.46 11.82
CA ASP A 256 -15.37 -6.03 11.88
C ASP A 256 -15.57 -4.77 11.00
N PRO A 257 -16.50 -4.75 10.04
CA PRO A 257 -16.69 -3.61 9.14
C PRO A 257 -17.12 -2.30 9.84
N ARG A 258 -17.77 -2.39 11.00
CA ARG A 258 -18.26 -1.25 11.78
C ARG A 258 -17.22 -0.73 12.76
N THR A 259 -16.42 -1.60 13.38
CA THR A 259 -15.49 -1.21 14.44
C THR A 259 -14.02 -1.20 14.01
N LYS A 260 -13.68 -1.97 12.97
CA LYS A 260 -12.32 -2.29 12.53
C LYS A 260 -11.52 -3.14 13.52
N GLU A 261 -12.18 -3.68 14.53
CA GLU A 261 -11.57 -4.62 15.47
C GLU A 261 -11.33 -5.96 14.77
N THR A 262 -10.19 -6.59 15.05
CA THR A 262 -9.85 -7.92 14.57
C THR A 262 -10.52 -8.99 15.44
N SER A 263 -10.36 -10.27 15.10
CA SER A 263 -10.77 -11.36 16.00
C SER A 263 -9.93 -11.44 17.29
N ALA A 264 -8.75 -10.79 17.33
CA ALA A 264 -7.99 -10.61 18.56
C ALA A 264 -8.54 -9.41 19.33
N ALA A 265 -9.15 -9.68 20.49
CA ALA A 265 -9.76 -8.65 21.34
C ALA A 265 -8.76 -7.54 21.68
N ASN A 266 -9.21 -6.28 21.61
CA ASN A 266 -8.41 -5.08 21.83
C ASN A 266 -7.31 -4.83 20.78
N VAL A 267 -7.42 -5.44 19.60
CA VAL A 267 -6.52 -5.24 18.46
C VAL A 267 -7.36 -4.83 17.25
N TRP A 268 -7.01 -3.70 16.64
CA TRP A 268 -7.61 -3.18 15.40
C TRP A 268 -6.63 -3.28 14.25
N ALA A 269 -7.16 -3.34 13.02
CA ALA A 269 -6.38 -3.20 11.80
C ALA A 269 -7.08 -2.25 10.82
N ALA A 270 -6.31 -1.49 10.04
CA ALA A 270 -6.85 -0.53 9.08
C ALA A 270 -5.92 -0.26 7.89
N GLY A 271 -6.50 0.24 6.80
CA GLY A 271 -5.81 0.53 5.54
C GLY A 271 -5.42 -0.74 4.79
N ASP A 272 -4.41 -0.67 3.93
CA ASP A 272 -3.99 -1.76 3.04
C ASP A 272 -3.62 -3.10 3.74
N LEU A 273 -3.60 -3.15 5.07
CA LEU A 273 -3.48 -4.39 5.85
C LEU A 273 -4.77 -5.24 5.81
N VAL A 274 -5.92 -4.60 5.60
CA VAL A 274 -7.25 -5.20 5.54
C VAL A 274 -7.65 -5.43 4.08
N ALA A 275 -8.43 -6.48 3.79
CA ALA A 275 -8.83 -6.81 2.43
C ALA A 275 -10.01 -5.93 1.97
N HIS A 276 -9.69 -4.79 1.35
CA HIS A 276 -10.68 -3.89 0.73
C HIS A 276 -10.03 -3.09 -0.41
N SER A 277 -10.74 -2.07 -0.92
CA SER A 277 -10.20 -1.10 -1.87
C SER A 277 -9.02 -0.34 -1.26
N GLU A 278 -7.80 -0.66 -1.69
CA GLU A 278 -6.53 -0.10 -1.19
C GLU A 278 -6.31 1.35 -1.68
N GLN A 279 -7.17 2.24 -1.20
CA GLN A 279 -7.21 3.64 -1.58
C GLN A 279 -6.83 4.51 -0.39
N VAL A 280 -6.12 5.60 -0.66
CA VAL A 280 -5.68 6.58 0.34
C VAL A 280 -6.85 7.14 1.17
N THR A 281 -7.98 7.44 0.53
CA THR A 281 -9.19 7.96 1.18
C THR A 281 -9.89 6.92 2.05
N ILE A 282 -9.85 5.64 1.63
CA ILE A 282 -10.35 4.52 2.44
C ILE A 282 -9.45 4.32 3.66
N ALA A 283 -8.13 4.32 3.49
CA ALA A 283 -7.18 4.23 4.60
C ALA A 283 -7.39 5.35 5.64
N MET A 284 -7.65 6.60 5.20
CA MET A 284 -8.05 7.68 6.10
C MET A 284 -9.35 7.34 6.84
N GLY A 285 -10.39 6.94 6.11
CA GLY A 285 -11.69 6.58 6.69
C GLY A 285 -11.58 5.48 7.75
N GLU A 286 -10.87 4.41 7.44
CA GLU A 286 -10.67 3.29 8.37
C GLU A 286 -9.82 3.66 9.58
N GLY A 287 -8.75 4.46 9.40
CA GLY A 287 -7.97 4.96 10.52
C GLY A 287 -8.82 5.79 11.49
N CYS A 288 -9.66 6.67 10.96
CA CYS A 288 -10.61 7.44 11.75
C CYS A 288 -11.64 6.55 12.46
N GLN A 289 -12.21 5.58 11.75
CA GLN A 289 -13.19 4.64 12.28
C GLN A 289 -12.60 3.80 13.42
N ALA A 290 -11.41 3.23 13.23
CA ALA A 290 -10.70 2.47 14.25
C ALA A 290 -10.43 3.34 15.50
N ALA A 291 -9.93 4.57 15.33
CA ALA A 291 -9.67 5.49 16.43
C ALA A 291 -10.91 5.78 17.29
N ILE A 292 -12.09 5.96 16.66
CA ILE A 292 -13.35 6.17 17.39
C ILE A 292 -13.70 4.96 18.26
N TRP A 293 -13.53 3.75 17.75
CA TRP A 293 -13.87 2.53 18.49
C TRP A 293 -12.83 2.17 19.54
N ILE A 294 -11.55 2.41 19.27
CA ILE A 294 -10.48 2.36 20.28
C ILE A 294 -10.82 3.28 21.44
N HIS A 295 -11.20 4.55 21.17
CA HIS A 295 -11.60 5.49 22.21
C HIS A 295 -12.78 4.97 23.04
N LYS A 296 -13.83 4.44 22.39
CA LYS A 296 -15.00 3.87 23.09
C LYS A 296 -14.65 2.68 23.97
N SER A 297 -13.69 1.85 23.55
CA SER A 297 -13.23 0.71 24.35
C SER A 297 -12.42 1.11 25.59
N LEU A 298 -12.03 2.38 25.70
CA LEU A 298 -11.25 2.97 26.80
C LEU A 298 -12.12 3.85 27.72
N LEU A 299 -13.43 3.78 27.60
CA LEU A 299 -14.42 4.37 28.51
C LEU A 299 -14.95 3.29 29.44
#